data_AF-B3EYF8-F1
#
_entry.id   AF-B3EYF8-F1
#
_cell.length_a   1.000
_cell.length_b   1.000
_cell.length_c   1.000
_cell.angle_alpha   90.00
_cell.angle_beta   90.00
_cell.angle_gamma   90.00
#
_symmetry.space_group_name_H-M   'P 1'
#
loop_
_entity.id
_entity.type
_entity.pdbx_description
1 polymer ?
#
loop_
_entity_poly.entity_id
_entity_poly.type
_entity_poly.pdbx_seq_one_letter_code
_entity_poly.pdbx_strand_id
1 'polypeptide(L)'
;MTHVALEQAIAKVPRSIQSELRTILAQHAVIDSSVVASWIDRLGTNISTLMIQLLPVAATYARVPISQFYVGAIALGKPQSKNQLGSGTLYFGADMEFVGQALSFSVHAEQSATINAWLHGETGLQALAIHEAPCGYCRQFLYEMATVNQNFVLLVKSNESQPEQTYTSNKLPHFLPEPFGPADLGLTGGLMQTVFHDLETYSTDDVVLAALSAANQSYAPYTKNFAGVALKDSHGNIFTGRYAENAAFNSSMSPMESALTFMNMNRYSQSLFDICDAVLVEVETGISQRPVTEAFLSSIAPKVKLRYAPATPSSNKL
;
A
#
# COMPACT_ATOMS: atom_id res chain seq x y z
N MET A 1 16.70 -2.38 -18.99
CA MET A 1 16.33 -0.96 -18.84
C MET A 1 15.97 -0.58 -17.41
N THR A 2 15.39 -1.48 -16.62
CA THR A 2 14.85 -1.20 -15.28
C THR A 2 15.89 -0.92 -14.18
N HIS A 3 16.98 -1.69 -14.14
CA HIS A 3 18.09 -1.46 -13.21
C HIS A 3 18.75 -0.08 -13.39
N VAL A 4 18.73 0.47 -14.62
CA VAL A 4 19.33 1.77 -14.92
C VAL A 4 18.51 2.91 -14.29
N ALA A 5 17.18 2.82 -14.33
CA ALA A 5 16.31 3.85 -13.77
C ALA A 5 16.45 3.95 -12.24
N LEU A 6 16.47 2.81 -11.54
CA LEU A 6 16.67 2.79 -10.08
C LEU A 6 18.03 3.38 -9.70
N GLU A 7 19.11 2.98 -10.37
CA GLU A 7 20.45 3.52 -10.09
C GLU A 7 20.56 5.02 -10.38
N GLN A 8 19.92 5.50 -11.46
CA GLN A 8 19.85 6.94 -11.76
C GLN A 8 19.07 7.71 -10.70
N ALA A 9 18.00 7.13 -10.13
CA ALA A 9 17.27 7.73 -9.04
C ALA A 9 18.09 7.76 -7.74
N ILE A 10 18.74 6.64 -7.38
CA ILE A 10 19.63 6.55 -6.22
C ILE A 10 20.79 7.53 -6.33
N ALA A 11 21.35 7.76 -7.53
CA ALA A 11 22.42 8.72 -7.74
C ALA A 11 22.06 10.17 -7.39
N LYS A 12 20.75 10.52 -7.36
CA LYS A 12 20.24 11.83 -6.97
C LYS A 12 20.05 11.99 -5.45
N VAL A 13 20.04 10.88 -4.70
CA VAL A 13 19.97 10.87 -3.23
C VAL A 13 21.35 11.22 -2.65
N PRO A 14 21.46 11.84 -1.45
CA PRO A 14 22.76 12.16 -0.86
C PRO A 14 23.74 10.97 -0.79
N ARG A 15 24.98 11.20 -1.22
CA ARG A 15 26.01 10.15 -1.38
C ARG A 15 26.24 9.30 -0.12
N SER A 16 26.12 9.90 1.06
CA SER A 16 26.38 9.25 2.36
C SER A 16 25.38 8.15 2.74
N ILE A 17 24.25 8.03 2.04
CA ILE A 17 23.22 7.01 2.29
C ILE A 17 22.99 6.07 1.09
N GLN A 18 23.56 6.35 -0.08
CA GLN A 18 23.27 5.59 -1.31
C GLN A 18 23.65 4.11 -1.22
N SER A 19 24.77 3.77 -0.57
CA SER A 19 25.19 2.36 -0.43
C SER A 19 24.22 1.57 0.44
N GLU A 20 23.78 2.16 1.55
CA GLU A 20 22.84 1.55 2.49
C GLU A 20 21.45 1.42 1.84
N LEU A 21 21.01 2.46 1.12
CA LEU A 21 19.78 2.43 0.33
C LEU A 21 19.77 1.30 -0.69
N ARG A 22 20.88 1.05 -1.42
CA ARG A 22 20.98 -0.10 -2.35
C ARG A 22 20.80 -1.44 -1.65
N THR A 23 21.46 -1.62 -0.51
CA THR A 23 21.36 -2.87 0.27
C THR A 23 19.95 -3.13 0.75
N ILE A 24 19.25 -2.08 1.19
CA ILE A 24 17.85 -2.17 1.63
C ILE A 24 16.93 -2.52 0.46
N LEU A 25 17.02 -1.77 -0.64
CA LEU A 25 16.16 -1.95 -1.83
C LEU A 25 16.43 -3.25 -2.60
N ALA A 26 17.55 -3.93 -2.33
CA ALA A 26 17.79 -5.28 -2.82
C ALA A 26 16.83 -6.32 -2.21
N GLN A 27 16.25 -6.01 -1.04
CA GLN A 27 15.34 -6.90 -0.31
C GLN A 27 13.89 -6.41 -0.40
N HIS A 28 13.64 -5.17 0.01
CA HIS A 28 12.31 -4.57 0.06
C HIS A 28 12.37 -3.04 0.07
N ALA A 29 11.30 -2.40 -0.40
CA ALA A 29 11.12 -0.96 -0.45
C ALA A 29 10.57 -0.41 0.89
N VAL A 30 11.25 -0.76 1.97
CA VAL A 30 10.95 -0.38 3.36
C VAL A 30 12.24 0.01 4.07
N ILE A 31 12.25 1.16 4.74
CA ILE A 31 13.41 1.66 5.47
C ILE A 31 13.04 1.76 6.95
N ASP A 32 13.64 0.92 7.78
CA ASP A 32 13.37 0.85 9.20
C ASP A 32 13.61 2.17 9.92
N SER A 33 12.77 2.44 10.94
CA SER A 33 12.84 3.66 11.75
C SER A 33 14.23 4.00 12.30
N SER A 34 15.04 2.99 12.68
CA SER A 34 16.41 3.19 13.18
C SER A 34 17.36 3.70 12.09
N VAL A 35 17.24 3.18 10.86
CA VAL A 35 18.00 3.63 9.70
C VAL A 35 17.57 5.04 9.31
N VAL A 36 16.26 5.31 9.30
CA VAL A 36 15.70 6.64 9.03
C VAL A 36 16.25 7.67 10.01
N ALA A 37 16.26 7.37 11.31
CA ALA A 37 16.84 8.24 12.33
C ALA A 37 18.33 8.49 12.08
N SER A 38 19.11 7.44 11.80
CA SER A 38 20.54 7.56 11.48
C SER A 38 20.79 8.43 10.24
N TRP A 39 19.96 8.32 9.20
CA TRP A 39 20.10 9.12 7.99
C TRP A 39 19.75 10.59 8.23
N ILE A 40 18.69 10.86 8.99
CA ILE A 40 18.32 12.23 9.38
C ILE A 40 19.49 12.91 10.11
N ASP A 41 20.08 12.23 11.10
CA ASP A 41 21.22 12.74 11.85
C ASP A 41 22.46 12.94 10.96
N ARG A 42 22.80 11.95 10.13
CA ARG A 42 23.98 11.99 9.25
C ARG A 42 23.88 13.07 8.18
N LEU A 43 22.68 13.36 7.70
CA LEU A 43 22.42 14.36 6.67
C LEU A 43 22.16 15.75 7.24
N GLY A 44 21.94 15.87 8.56
CA GLY A 44 21.52 17.13 9.18
C GLY A 44 20.21 17.66 8.58
N THR A 45 19.27 16.75 8.27
CA THR A 45 17.99 17.08 7.61
C THR A 45 16.80 16.79 8.51
N ASN A 46 15.58 16.84 7.96
CA ASN A 46 14.36 16.42 8.66
C ASN A 46 13.63 15.32 7.88
N ILE A 47 12.65 14.68 8.52
CA ILE A 47 11.91 13.55 7.93
C ILE A 47 11.20 13.92 6.64
N SER A 48 10.57 15.09 6.56
CA SER A 48 9.85 15.55 5.37
C SER A 48 10.79 15.72 4.18
N THR A 49 11.95 16.33 4.39
CA THR A 49 12.98 16.50 3.35
C THR A 49 13.51 15.14 2.88
N LEU A 50 13.76 14.20 3.79
CA LEU A 50 14.20 12.85 3.43
C LEU A 50 13.13 12.11 2.61
N MET A 51 11.87 12.15 3.02
CA MET A 51 10.75 11.56 2.28
C MET A 51 10.67 12.10 0.84
N ILE A 52 10.76 13.43 0.68
CA ILE A 52 10.73 14.09 -0.64
C ILE A 52 11.91 13.65 -1.51
N GLN A 53 13.11 13.54 -0.94
CA GLN A 53 14.31 13.09 -1.66
C GLN A 53 14.21 11.64 -2.15
N LEU A 54 13.40 10.81 -1.49
CA LEU A 54 13.20 9.40 -1.84
C LEU A 54 12.09 9.17 -2.87
N LEU A 55 11.23 10.17 -3.15
CA LEU A 55 10.14 10.02 -4.13
C LEU A 55 10.58 9.55 -5.53
N PRO A 56 11.68 10.07 -6.12
CA PRO A 56 12.16 9.58 -7.41
C PRO A 56 12.57 8.11 -7.38
N VAL A 57 13.02 7.61 -6.22
CA VAL A 57 13.39 6.21 -6.04
C VAL A 57 12.13 5.35 -5.96
N ALA A 58 11.11 5.78 -5.21
CA ALA A 58 9.81 5.12 -5.17
C ALA A 58 9.14 5.03 -6.54
N ALA A 59 9.16 6.11 -7.33
CA ALA A 59 8.58 6.12 -8.67
C ALA A 59 9.21 5.10 -9.64
N THR A 60 10.42 4.59 -9.35
CA THR A 60 11.01 3.53 -10.18
C THR A 60 10.26 2.20 -10.08
N TYR A 61 9.45 2.01 -9.04
CA TYR A 61 8.61 0.83 -8.85
C TYR A 61 7.28 0.90 -9.63
N ALA A 62 6.98 2.03 -10.26
CA ALA A 62 5.73 2.24 -11.00
C ALA A 62 5.62 1.32 -12.22
N ARG A 63 4.46 0.68 -12.40
CA ARG A 63 4.17 -0.22 -13.53
C ARG A 63 3.04 0.36 -14.36
N VAL A 64 3.39 1.27 -15.26
CA VAL A 64 2.43 2.14 -15.94
C VAL A 64 2.42 1.96 -17.47
N PRO A 65 2.09 0.76 -17.98
CA PRO A 65 2.09 0.49 -19.42
C PRO A 65 1.08 1.34 -20.22
N ILE A 66 0.07 1.94 -19.57
CA ILE A 66 -1.01 2.69 -20.23
C ILE A 66 -0.66 4.19 -20.28
N SER A 67 -0.47 4.83 -19.12
CA SER A 67 -0.22 6.27 -19.05
C SER A 67 1.23 6.65 -19.33
N GLN A 68 2.18 5.74 -19.06
CA GLN A 68 3.62 6.03 -19.03
C GLN A 68 3.96 7.19 -18.06
N PHE A 69 3.12 7.38 -17.03
CA PHE A 69 3.28 8.44 -16.04
C PHE A 69 3.67 7.84 -14.68
N TYR A 70 4.91 8.08 -14.23
CA TYR A 70 5.50 7.35 -13.11
C TYR A 70 5.32 8.11 -11.80
N VAL A 71 4.47 7.62 -10.90
CA VAL A 71 4.18 8.26 -9.61
C VAL A 71 4.80 7.47 -8.46
N GLY A 72 5.51 8.17 -7.58
CA GLY A 72 6.06 7.63 -6.34
C GLY A 72 5.39 8.26 -5.13
N ALA A 73 5.26 7.47 -4.07
CA ALA A 73 4.81 7.90 -2.76
C ALA A 73 5.69 7.30 -1.65
N ILE A 74 5.84 8.03 -0.55
CA ILE A 74 6.52 7.57 0.66
C ILE A 74 5.58 7.77 1.84
N ALA A 75 5.17 6.68 2.48
CA ALA A 75 4.39 6.70 3.71
C ALA A 75 5.32 6.63 4.93
N LEU A 76 5.02 7.43 5.96
CA LEU A 76 5.70 7.40 7.25
C LEU A 76 4.79 6.74 8.28
N GLY A 77 5.23 5.59 8.79
CA GLY A 77 4.53 4.80 9.80
C GLY A 77 4.26 5.57 11.09
N LYS A 78 3.32 5.09 11.92
CA LYS A 78 2.91 5.76 13.16
C LYS A 78 4.06 5.77 14.18
N PRO A 79 4.33 6.86 14.92
CA PRO A 79 5.40 6.88 15.91
C PRO A 79 4.92 6.17 17.18
N GLN A 80 5.86 5.58 17.93
CA GLN A 80 5.57 5.04 19.27
C GLN A 80 5.38 6.15 20.34
N SER A 81 5.44 7.44 19.98
CA SER A 81 5.46 8.60 20.89
C SER A 81 4.74 9.85 20.32
N LYS A 82 4.18 10.71 21.19
CA LYS A 82 3.03 11.62 20.95
C LYS A 82 3.21 12.81 19.98
N ASN A 83 2.16 13.04 19.18
CA ASN A 83 1.65 14.30 18.57
C ASN A 83 2.54 15.16 17.64
N GLN A 84 3.75 14.75 17.27
CA GLN A 84 4.55 15.42 16.24
C GLN A 84 5.16 14.42 15.24
N LEU A 85 5.50 14.90 14.04
CA LEU A 85 6.25 14.14 13.03
C LEU A 85 7.60 13.71 13.61
N GLY A 86 7.77 12.41 13.80
CA GLY A 86 8.99 11.80 14.33
C GLY A 86 9.59 10.74 13.42
N SER A 87 10.74 10.18 13.81
CA SER A 87 11.33 9.04 13.12
C SER A 87 10.38 7.85 13.19
N GLY A 88 10.03 7.31 12.03
CA GLY A 88 9.24 6.11 11.85
C GLY A 88 9.74 5.35 10.63
N THR A 89 9.22 4.14 10.42
CA THR A 89 9.56 3.37 9.23
C THR A 89 8.99 4.04 7.99
N LEU A 90 9.76 4.09 6.91
CA LEU A 90 9.32 4.61 5.61
C LEU A 90 8.92 3.45 4.70
N TYR A 91 7.74 3.55 4.10
CA TYR A 91 7.19 2.55 3.19
C TYR A 91 6.99 3.18 1.82
N PHE A 92 7.56 2.55 0.79
CA PHE A 92 7.47 3.07 -0.56
C PHE A 92 6.15 2.62 -1.17
N GLY A 93 5.67 3.41 -2.14
CA GLY A 93 4.56 3.06 -2.99
C GLY A 93 4.76 3.64 -4.38
N ALA A 94 4.19 2.96 -5.36
CA ALA A 94 4.17 3.40 -6.75
C ALA A 94 2.91 2.90 -7.43
N ASP A 95 2.50 3.61 -8.48
CA ASP A 95 1.30 3.29 -9.24
C ASP A 95 1.46 2.06 -10.15
N MET A 96 0.35 1.38 -10.42
CA MET A 96 0.30 0.20 -11.27
C MET A 96 -0.95 0.19 -12.13
N GLU A 97 -0.78 -0.14 -13.40
CA GLU A 97 -1.83 -0.21 -14.40
C GLU A 97 -1.80 -1.56 -15.11
N PHE A 98 -2.98 -2.06 -15.49
CA PHE A 98 -3.14 -3.43 -15.95
C PHE A 98 -3.76 -3.45 -17.35
N VAL A 99 -2.98 -3.90 -18.33
CA VAL A 99 -3.41 -3.97 -19.73
C VAL A 99 -4.57 -4.95 -19.87
N GLY A 100 -5.60 -4.54 -20.62
CA GLY A 100 -6.79 -5.36 -20.89
C GLY A 100 -7.82 -5.39 -19.76
N GLN A 101 -7.63 -4.57 -18.72
CA GLN A 101 -8.57 -4.47 -17.60
C GLN A 101 -9.21 -3.08 -17.51
N ALA A 102 -10.29 -2.97 -16.74
CA ALA A 102 -10.94 -1.69 -16.47
C ALA A 102 -10.04 -0.76 -15.65
N LEU A 103 -10.13 0.56 -15.88
CA LEU A 103 -9.32 1.55 -15.14
C LEU A 103 -9.61 1.57 -13.63
N SER A 104 -10.74 1.00 -13.20
CA SER A 104 -11.05 0.80 -11.79
C SER A 104 -10.11 -0.18 -11.08
N PHE A 105 -9.24 -0.87 -11.81
CA PHE A 105 -8.23 -1.81 -11.28
C PHE A 105 -6.84 -1.18 -11.13
N SER A 106 -6.70 0.11 -11.48
CA SER A 106 -5.44 0.82 -11.31
C SER A 106 -5.15 1.04 -9.83
N VAL A 107 -3.90 0.79 -9.43
CA VAL A 107 -3.42 1.10 -8.09
C VAL A 107 -2.67 2.42 -8.13
N HIS A 108 -3.06 3.37 -7.30
CA HIS A 108 -2.37 4.64 -7.18
C HIS A 108 -1.19 4.56 -6.18
N ALA A 109 -0.18 5.41 -6.34
CA ALA A 109 1.00 5.41 -5.48
C ALA A 109 0.64 5.63 -3.99
N GLU A 110 -0.36 6.45 -3.71
CA GLU A 110 -0.86 6.72 -2.36
C GLU A 110 -1.46 5.48 -1.69
N GLN A 111 -2.26 4.74 -2.45
CA GLN A 111 -2.81 3.46 -2.00
C GLN A 111 -1.68 2.45 -1.79
N SER A 112 -0.77 2.38 -2.75
CA SER A 112 0.39 1.50 -2.74
C SER A 112 1.23 1.66 -1.48
N ALA A 113 1.63 2.90 -1.14
CA ALA A 113 2.44 3.18 0.05
C ALA A 113 1.67 2.89 1.35
N THR A 114 0.38 3.23 1.40
CA THR A 114 -0.47 2.99 2.57
C THR A 114 -0.68 1.49 2.82
N ILE A 115 -0.95 0.72 1.77
CA ILE A 115 -1.11 -0.74 1.87
C ILE A 115 0.22 -1.41 2.20
N ASN A 116 1.34 -0.95 1.61
CA ASN A 116 2.65 -1.47 1.96
C ASN A 116 2.93 -1.31 3.46
N ALA A 117 2.64 -0.13 4.03
CA ALA A 117 2.73 0.12 5.47
C ALA A 117 1.80 -0.81 6.28
N TRP A 118 0.53 -0.92 5.88
CA TRP A 118 -0.46 -1.72 6.61
C TRP A 118 -0.13 -3.22 6.61
N LEU A 119 0.38 -3.76 5.50
CA LEU A 119 0.76 -5.16 5.38
C LEU A 119 2.05 -5.48 6.16
N HIS A 120 2.90 -4.49 6.42
CA HIS A 120 4.00 -4.58 7.39
C HIS A 120 3.57 -4.36 8.85
N GLY A 121 2.27 -4.20 9.12
CA GLY A 121 1.72 -4.14 10.47
C GLY A 121 1.57 -2.74 11.05
N GLU A 122 1.74 -1.68 10.26
CA GLU A 122 1.44 -0.32 10.72
C GLU A 122 -0.03 -0.18 11.10
N THR A 123 -0.27 0.55 12.20
CA THR A 123 -1.61 0.83 12.72
C THR A 123 -2.14 2.22 12.34
N GLY A 124 -1.43 2.88 11.42
CA GLY A 124 -1.72 4.21 10.94
C GLY A 124 -0.49 4.88 10.35
N LEU A 125 -0.68 6.07 9.78
CA LEU A 125 0.39 6.87 9.20
C LEU A 125 0.47 8.26 9.84
N GLN A 126 1.68 8.81 9.90
CA GLN A 126 1.97 10.21 10.26
C GLN A 126 1.89 11.12 9.05
N ALA A 127 2.48 10.70 7.95
CA ALA A 127 2.57 11.48 6.74
C ALA A 127 2.64 10.62 5.49
N LEU A 128 2.29 11.24 4.36
CA LEU A 128 2.49 10.69 3.04
C LEU A 128 3.07 11.79 2.14
N ALA A 129 4.25 11.53 1.58
CA ALA A 129 4.85 12.37 0.54
C ALA A 129 4.51 11.81 -0.83
N ILE A 130 4.18 12.68 -1.79
CA ILE A 130 3.74 12.30 -3.13
C ILE A 130 4.25 13.29 -4.17
N HIS A 131 4.55 12.82 -5.39
CA HIS A 131 5.02 13.68 -6.48
C HIS A 131 4.00 14.75 -6.89
N GLU A 132 2.73 14.36 -6.98
CA GLU A 132 1.64 15.20 -7.48
C GLU A 132 0.52 15.26 -6.44
N ALA A 133 -0.33 16.28 -6.52
CA ALA A 133 -1.47 16.40 -5.61
C ALA A 133 -2.40 15.18 -5.74
N PRO A 134 -2.95 14.66 -4.62
CA PRO A 134 -3.69 13.42 -4.68
C PRO A 134 -5.02 13.66 -5.40
N CYS A 135 -5.41 12.71 -6.26
CA CYS A 135 -6.69 12.78 -6.95
C CYS A 135 -7.87 12.55 -5.98
N GLY A 136 -9.10 12.84 -6.40
CA GLY A 136 -10.29 12.65 -5.57
C GLY A 136 -10.43 11.23 -5.02
N TYR A 137 -10.07 10.22 -5.83
CA TYR A 137 -10.09 8.81 -5.44
C TYR A 137 -9.11 8.52 -4.29
N CYS A 138 -7.87 9.01 -4.37
CA CYS A 138 -6.88 8.84 -3.31
C CYS A 138 -7.22 9.61 -2.05
N ARG A 139 -7.79 10.82 -2.17
CA ARG A 139 -8.29 11.57 -1.01
C ARG A 139 -9.34 10.77 -0.26
N GLN A 140 -10.29 10.18 -0.98
CA GLN A 140 -11.35 9.36 -0.40
C GLN A 140 -10.81 8.06 0.22
N PHE A 141 -9.86 7.38 -0.45
CA PHE A 141 -9.18 6.21 0.11
C PHE A 141 -8.46 6.55 1.43
N LEU A 142 -7.67 7.61 1.44
CA LEU A 142 -6.92 8.03 2.63
C LEU A 142 -7.83 8.49 3.78
N TYR A 143 -9.03 8.96 3.47
CA TYR A 143 -10.01 9.38 4.49
C TYR A 143 -10.55 8.20 5.31
N GLU A 144 -10.36 6.97 4.83
CA GLU A 144 -10.71 5.74 5.54
C GLU A 144 -9.75 5.41 6.70
N MET A 145 -8.52 5.95 6.69
CA MET A 145 -7.49 5.58 7.65
C MET A 145 -7.84 6.01 9.07
N ALA A 146 -7.56 5.14 10.04
CA ALA A 146 -7.81 5.42 11.45
C ALA A 146 -7.08 6.65 12.01
N THR A 147 -5.94 7.04 11.41
CA THR A 147 -5.17 8.22 11.81
C THR A 147 -5.51 9.49 11.03
N VAL A 148 -6.51 9.46 10.14
CA VAL A 148 -6.87 10.64 9.32
C VAL A 148 -7.16 11.87 10.19
N ASN A 149 -7.78 11.67 11.35
CA ASN A 149 -8.10 12.73 12.32
C ASN A 149 -7.05 12.91 13.43
N GLN A 150 -5.94 12.16 13.40
CA GLN A 150 -4.89 12.11 14.44
C GLN A 150 -3.57 12.80 14.01
N ASN A 151 -3.66 13.87 13.22
CA ASN A 151 -2.54 14.64 12.65
C ASN A 151 -1.80 14.02 11.46
N PHE A 152 -2.46 13.17 10.67
CA PHE A 152 -1.96 12.78 9.36
C PHE A 152 -1.77 14.01 8.45
N VAL A 153 -0.60 14.12 7.80
CA VAL A 153 -0.29 15.21 6.85
C VAL A 153 0.16 14.69 5.48
N LEU A 154 -0.14 15.48 4.45
CA LEU A 154 0.27 15.25 3.08
C LEU A 154 1.37 16.25 2.71
N LEU A 155 2.48 15.72 2.19
CA LEU A 155 3.57 16.51 1.62
C LEU A 155 3.40 16.51 0.10
N VAL A 156 2.95 17.65 -0.45
CA VAL A 156 2.57 17.79 -1.86
C VAL A 156 3.36 18.92 -2.48
N LYS A 157 3.79 18.76 -3.73
CA LYS A 157 4.49 19.81 -4.46
C LYS A 157 3.70 21.13 -4.45
N SER A 158 4.38 22.24 -4.13
CA SER A 158 3.77 23.57 -4.15
C SER A 158 3.48 24.01 -5.57
N ASN A 159 2.30 24.58 -5.79
CA ASN A 159 1.92 25.23 -7.05
C ASN A 159 2.30 26.72 -7.07
N GLU A 160 2.86 27.24 -5.96
CA GLU A 160 3.25 28.66 -5.88
C GLU A 160 4.58 28.90 -6.59
N SER A 161 4.63 30.01 -7.33
CA SER A 161 5.76 30.48 -8.15
C SER A 161 6.99 30.92 -7.33
N GLN A 162 7.21 30.36 -6.13
CA GLN A 162 8.36 30.70 -5.29
C GLN A 162 9.50 29.69 -5.51
N PRO A 163 10.72 30.16 -5.85
CA PRO A 163 11.83 29.29 -6.23
C PRO A 163 12.40 28.40 -5.11
N GLU A 164 12.04 28.63 -3.83
CA GLU A 164 12.66 27.94 -2.69
C GLU A 164 11.73 27.06 -1.84
N GLN A 165 10.41 27.06 -2.08
CA GLN A 165 9.48 26.12 -1.41
C GLN A 165 8.83 25.20 -2.44
N THR A 166 9.42 24.02 -2.63
CA THR A 166 8.93 23.06 -3.63
C THR A 166 7.79 22.18 -3.12
N TYR A 167 7.54 22.11 -1.80
CA TYR A 167 6.49 21.27 -1.20
C TYR A 167 5.76 21.99 -0.07
N THR A 168 4.47 21.73 0.08
CA THR A 168 3.60 22.16 1.18
C THR A 168 3.23 20.98 2.07
N SER A 169 2.91 21.25 3.34
CA SER A 169 2.46 20.25 4.32
C SER A 169 1.07 20.60 4.81
N ASN A 170 0.06 19.82 4.40
CA ASN A 170 -1.34 20.09 4.73
C ASN A 170 -2.05 18.83 5.24
N LYS A 171 -3.04 18.98 6.12
CA LYS A 171 -3.88 17.86 6.55
C LYS A 171 -4.82 17.44 5.41
N LEU A 172 -5.28 16.19 5.39
CA LEU A 172 -6.20 15.70 4.35
C LEU A 172 -7.47 16.57 4.15
N PRO A 173 -8.12 17.13 5.21
CA PRO A 173 -9.28 18.01 5.02
C PRO A 173 -9.02 19.29 4.22
N HIS A 174 -7.76 19.71 4.07
CA HIS A 174 -7.40 20.81 3.15
C HIS A 174 -7.71 20.45 1.69
N PHE A 175 -7.50 19.18 1.32
CA PHE A 175 -7.74 18.68 -0.03
C PHE A 175 -9.13 18.05 -0.19
N LEU A 176 -9.79 17.68 0.92
CA LEU A 176 -11.12 17.08 0.94
C LEU A 176 -12.00 17.81 1.97
N PRO A 177 -12.49 19.03 1.66
CA PRO A 177 -13.39 19.76 2.53
C PRO A 177 -14.74 19.02 2.63
N GLU A 178 -15.37 19.08 3.82
CA GLU A 178 -16.64 18.41 4.11
C GLU A 178 -16.68 16.94 3.64
N PRO A 179 -15.70 16.12 4.10
CA PRO A 179 -15.51 14.78 3.58
C PRO A 179 -16.62 13.82 4.04
N PHE A 180 -17.02 12.91 3.15
CA PHE A 180 -17.84 11.75 3.47
C PHE A 180 -16.94 10.58 3.88
N GLY A 181 -17.28 9.84 4.93
CA GLY A 181 -16.50 8.68 5.38
C GLY A 181 -17.15 7.80 6.45
N PRO A 182 -16.34 7.04 7.21
CA PRO A 182 -16.84 6.03 8.15
C PRO A 182 -17.86 6.56 9.17
N ALA A 183 -17.64 7.78 9.68
CA ALA A 183 -18.51 8.40 10.67
C ALA A 183 -19.93 8.67 10.15
N ASP A 184 -20.09 9.02 8.86
CA ASP A 184 -21.39 9.26 8.22
C ASP A 184 -22.20 7.96 8.10
N LEU A 185 -21.52 6.81 8.12
CA LEU A 185 -22.11 5.47 8.14
C LEU A 185 -22.21 4.88 9.55
N GLY A 186 -21.96 5.69 10.59
CA GLY A 186 -22.08 5.29 12.00
C GLY A 186 -20.95 4.40 12.50
N LEU A 187 -19.83 4.31 11.77
CA LEU A 187 -18.66 3.53 12.19
C LEU A 187 -17.74 4.35 13.09
N THR A 188 -17.13 3.66 14.05
CA THR A 188 -16.04 4.19 14.86
C THR A 188 -14.76 3.43 14.51
N GLY A 189 -13.69 4.15 14.18
CA GLY A 189 -12.44 3.55 13.70
C GLY A 189 -12.21 3.74 12.20
N GLY A 190 -11.33 2.92 11.64
CA GLY A 190 -10.94 3.04 10.23
C GLY A 190 -9.88 2.03 9.82
N LEU A 191 -9.52 2.07 8.54
CA LEU A 191 -8.47 1.26 7.94
C LEU A 191 -7.15 1.38 8.74
N MET A 192 -6.38 0.30 8.75
CA MET A 192 -5.14 0.08 9.51
C MET A 192 -5.31 -0.24 11.00
N GLN A 193 -6.52 -0.19 11.57
CA GLN A 193 -6.70 -0.72 12.93
C GLN A 193 -6.37 -2.22 13.01
N THR A 194 -5.81 -2.64 14.14
CA THR A 194 -5.57 -4.06 14.41
C THR A 194 -6.92 -4.77 14.52
N VAL A 195 -7.17 -5.70 13.60
CA VAL A 195 -8.38 -6.52 13.55
C VAL A 195 -8.01 -7.98 13.38
N PHE A 196 -8.83 -8.85 13.97
CA PHE A 196 -8.77 -10.30 13.76
C PHE A 196 -10.19 -10.84 13.77
N HIS A 197 -10.62 -11.43 12.66
CA HIS A 197 -12.03 -11.82 12.43
C HIS A 197 -12.37 -13.25 12.86
N ASP A 198 -11.41 -14.00 13.40
CA ASP A 198 -11.62 -15.35 13.93
C ASP A 198 -12.20 -16.30 12.85
N LEU A 199 -11.71 -16.16 11.61
CA LEU A 199 -12.11 -16.94 10.46
C LEU A 199 -11.31 -18.25 10.36
N GLU A 200 -11.99 -19.29 9.92
CA GLU A 200 -11.43 -20.62 9.69
C GLU A 200 -11.67 -21.08 8.25
N THR A 201 -10.77 -21.93 7.76
CA THR A 201 -10.93 -22.68 6.51
C THR A 201 -10.36 -24.09 6.70
N TYR A 202 -10.93 -25.08 6.02
CA TYR A 202 -10.47 -26.48 6.10
C TYR A 202 -9.36 -26.73 5.08
N SER A 203 -8.13 -26.37 5.43
CA SER A 203 -6.95 -26.62 4.58
C SER A 203 -5.67 -26.68 5.41
N THR A 204 -4.70 -27.47 4.96
CA THR A 204 -3.31 -27.48 5.46
C THR A 204 -2.33 -26.90 4.44
N ASP A 205 -2.83 -26.35 3.33
CA ASP A 205 -2.02 -25.74 2.27
C ASP A 205 -1.51 -24.37 2.72
N ASP A 206 -0.19 -24.17 2.71
CA ASP A 206 0.45 -22.94 3.20
C ASP A 206 -0.04 -21.67 2.48
N VAL A 207 -0.34 -21.74 1.18
CA VAL A 207 -0.82 -20.57 0.41
C VAL A 207 -2.28 -20.26 0.78
N VAL A 208 -3.10 -21.29 1.01
CA VAL A 208 -4.46 -21.11 1.54
C VAL A 208 -4.43 -20.51 2.95
N LEU A 209 -3.57 -21.00 3.83
CA LEU A 209 -3.41 -20.48 5.19
C LEU A 209 -2.89 -19.03 5.20
N ALA A 210 -2.00 -18.68 4.27
CA ALA A 210 -1.55 -17.31 4.09
C ALA A 210 -2.68 -16.38 3.62
N ALA A 211 -3.51 -16.82 2.67
CA ALA A 211 -4.69 -16.06 2.22
C ALA A 211 -5.72 -15.91 3.34
N LEU A 212 -5.95 -16.96 4.14
CA LEU A 212 -6.83 -16.91 5.33
C LEU A 212 -6.31 -15.92 6.37
N SER A 213 -4.99 -15.92 6.64
CA SER A 213 -4.37 -14.97 7.57
C SER A 213 -4.58 -13.51 7.12
N ALA A 214 -4.51 -13.27 5.81
CA ALA A 214 -4.83 -11.96 5.25
C ALA A 214 -6.33 -11.62 5.35
N ALA A 215 -7.23 -12.57 5.05
CA ALA A 215 -8.67 -12.37 5.19
C ALA A 215 -9.04 -12.03 6.64
N ASN A 216 -8.43 -12.71 7.62
CA ASN A 216 -8.60 -12.47 9.05
C ASN A 216 -8.20 -11.05 9.50
N GLN A 217 -7.35 -10.38 8.74
CA GLN A 217 -6.85 -9.04 9.04
C GLN A 217 -7.39 -7.98 8.05
N SER A 218 -8.33 -8.35 7.18
CA SER A 218 -8.93 -7.45 6.19
C SER A 218 -9.82 -6.39 6.83
N TYR A 219 -10.11 -5.31 6.12
CA TYR A 219 -11.00 -4.25 6.57
C TYR A 219 -12.22 -4.24 5.64
N ALA A 220 -13.34 -4.81 6.11
CA ALA A 220 -14.59 -4.88 5.34
C ALA A 220 -15.83 -4.60 6.20
N PRO A 221 -15.93 -3.43 6.84
CA PRO A 221 -17.03 -3.15 7.76
C PRO A 221 -18.37 -2.95 7.05
N TYR A 222 -18.41 -2.69 5.74
CA TYR A 222 -19.63 -2.35 5.01
C TYR A 222 -20.33 -3.59 4.47
N THR A 223 -19.60 -4.47 3.78
CA THR A 223 -20.18 -5.67 3.16
C THR A 223 -19.96 -6.94 3.96
N LYS A 224 -19.05 -6.91 4.94
CA LYS A 224 -18.58 -8.07 5.72
C LYS A 224 -17.92 -9.18 4.89
N ASN A 225 -17.59 -8.91 3.62
CA ASN A 225 -16.81 -9.80 2.77
C ASN A 225 -15.33 -9.75 3.18
N PHE A 226 -15.00 -10.35 4.33
CA PHE A 226 -13.62 -10.43 4.78
C PHE A 226 -12.84 -11.34 3.82
N ALA A 227 -11.88 -10.75 3.11
CA ALA A 227 -11.22 -11.40 1.99
C ALA A 227 -9.71 -11.15 1.98
N GLY A 228 -8.98 -12.16 1.52
CA GLY A 228 -7.53 -12.17 1.43
C GLY A 228 -7.06 -12.98 0.23
N VAL A 229 -5.99 -12.50 -0.41
CA VAL A 229 -5.33 -13.19 -1.52
C VAL A 229 -3.91 -13.54 -1.11
N ALA A 230 -3.43 -14.70 -1.54
CA ALA A 230 -2.02 -15.08 -1.48
C ALA A 230 -1.51 -15.44 -2.87
N LEU A 231 -0.36 -14.87 -3.24
CA LEU A 231 0.34 -15.12 -4.49
C LEU A 231 1.68 -15.79 -4.16
N LYS A 232 1.94 -16.95 -4.76
CA LYS A 232 3.23 -17.64 -4.66
C LYS A 232 4.00 -17.48 -5.95
N ASP A 233 5.28 -17.19 -5.82
CA ASP A 233 6.19 -17.07 -6.96
C ASP A 233 6.97 -18.34 -7.27
N SER A 234 7.69 -18.32 -8.39
CA SER A 234 8.57 -19.41 -8.84
C SER A 234 9.73 -19.72 -7.89
N HIS A 235 10.05 -18.84 -6.94
CA HIS A 235 11.09 -19.01 -5.92
C HIS A 235 10.52 -19.53 -4.58
N GLY A 236 9.20 -19.70 -4.49
CA GLY A 236 8.50 -20.17 -3.30
C GLY A 236 8.09 -19.08 -2.30
N ASN A 237 8.35 -17.81 -2.57
CA ASN A 237 7.91 -16.70 -1.71
C ASN A 237 6.41 -16.51 -1.83
N ILE A 238 5.75 -16.18 -0.71
CA ILE A 238 4.31 -15.92 -0.63
C ILE A 238 4.08 -14.45 -0.29
N PHE A 239 3.31 -13.77 -1.13
CA PHE A 239 2.90 -12.37 -0.94
C PHE A 239 1.39 -12.33 -0.71
N THR A 240 0.96 -11.70 0.37
CA THR A 240 -0.44 -11.64 0.73
C THR A 240 -1.01 -10.25 0.57
N GLY A 241 -2.32 -10.19 0.33
CA GLY A 241 -3.08 -8.97 0.22
C GLY A 241 -4.38 -9.07 0.99
N ARG A 242 -4.67 -8.01 1.73
CA ARG A 242 -5.88 -7.86 2.54
C ARG A 242 -6.87 -6.96 1.81
N TYR A 243 -8.15 -7.31 1.83
CA TYR A 243 -9.20 -6.43 1.31
C TYR A 243 -9.32 -5.18 2.18
N ALA A 244 -9.43 -4.01 1.56
CA ALA A 244 -9.59 -2.73 2.23
C ALA A 244 -10.78 -1.98 1.63
N GLU A 245 -11.95 -2.11 2.27
CA GLU A 245 -13.13 -1.37 1.86
C GLU A 245 -13.02 0.12 2.17
N ASN A 246 -13.82 0.89 1.47
CA ASN A 246 -13.98 2.32 1.68
C ASN A 246 -15.46 2.70 1.81
N ALA A 247 -15.76 3.71 2.63
CA ALA A 247 -17.11 4.22 2.82
C ALA A 247 -17.79 4.62 1.51
N ALA A 248 -17.02 5.15 0.54
CA ALA A 248 -17.50 5.54 -0.78
C ALA A 248 -17.57 4.38 -1.79
N PHE A 249 -17.32 3.15 -1.34
CA PHE A 249 -17.36 1.88 -2.07
C PHE A 249 -16.36 1.78 -3.22
N ASN A 250 -16.42 2.65 -4.22
CA ASN A 250 -15.56 2.62 -5.40
C ASN A 250 -14.08 2.74 -5.06
N SER A 251 -13.73 3.49 -3.99
CA SER A 251 -12.36 3.63 -3.50
C SER A 251 -11.87 2.46 -2.64
N SER A 252 -12.60 1.36 -2.59
CA SER A 252 -12.13 0.12 -1.98
C SER A 252 -10.98 -0.46 -2.80
N MET A 253 -10.02 -1.08 -2.12
CA MET A 253 -8.91 -1.79 -2.76
C MET A 253 -9.07 -3.29 -2.54
N SER A 254 -9.19 -4.03 -3.64
CA SER A 254 -9.33 -5.49 -3.66
C SER A 254 -8.12 -6.17 -2.98
N PRO A 255 -8.30 -7.38 -2.44
CA PRO A 255 -7.16 -8.13 -1.88
C PRO A 255 -6.13 -8.48 -2.94
N MET A 256 -6.51 -8.57 -4.22
CA MET A 256 -5.56 -8.82 -5.32
C MET A 256 -4.66 -7.61 -5.59
N GLU A 257 -5.21 -6.40 -5.67
CA GLU A 257 -4.43 -5.15 -5.78
C GLU A 257 -3.46 -5.00 -4.60
N SER A 258 -3.95 -5.34 -3.40
CA SER A 258 -3.17 -5.34 -2.16
C SER A 258 -1.99 -6.33 -2.23
N ALA A 259 -2.22 -7.55 -2.70
CA ALA A 259 -1.19 -8.57 -2.84
C ALA A 259 -0.13 -8.19 -3.88
N LEU A 260 -0.56 -7.64 -5.03
CA LEU A 260 0.36 -7.18 -6.08
C LEU A 260 1.17 -5.97 -5.64
N THR A 261 0.57 -5.05 -4.89
CA THR A 261 1.28 -3.93 -4.26
C THR A 261 2.39 -4.44 -3.36
N PHE A 262 2.04 -5.36 -2.45
CA PHE A 262 3.01 -5.94 -1.52
C PHE A 262 4.13 -6.66 -2.24
N MET A 263 3.79 -7.47 -3.24
CA MET A 263 4.74 -8.18 -4.09
C MET A 263 5.66 -7.23 -4.88
N ASN A 264 5.13 -6.12 -5.38
CA ASN A 264 5.93 -5.13 -6.11
C ASN A 264 6.92 -4.40 -5.19
N MET A 265 6.51 -4.08 -3.95
CA MET A 265 7.35 -3.37 -2.99
C MET A 265 8.35 -4.28 -2.26
N ASN A 266 8.09 -5.60 -2.16
CA ASN A 266 8.96 -6.56 -1.47
C ASN A 266 9.85 -7.35 -2.43
N ARG A 267 10.25 -6.69 -3.51
CA ARG A 267 11.17 -7.20 -4.52
C ARG A 267 12.01 -6.07 -5.07
N TYR A 268 13.06 -6.42 -5.80
CA TYR A 268 13.80 -5.43 -6.56
C TYR A 268 12.90 -4.73 -7.59
N SER A 269 13.10 -3.42 -7.76
CA SER A 269 12.34 -2.57 -8.67
C SER A 269 12.15 -3.21 -10.05
N GLN A 270 10.90 -3.22 -10.53
CA GLN A 270 10.47 -3.79 -11.82
C GLN A 270 10.75 -5.28 -12.04
N SER A 271 11.03 -6.06 -10.99
CA SER A 271 11.13 -7.52 -11.11
C SER A 271 9.86 -8.10 -11.74
N LEU A 272 9.97 -9.17 -12.54
CA LEU A 272 8.76 -9.87 -12.99
C LEU A 272 8.00 -10.41 -11.78
N PHE A 273 6.68 -10.52 -11.89
CA PHE A 273 5.88 -11.12 -10.81
C PHE A 273 6.11 -12.64 -10.74
N ASP A 274 6.26 -13.35 -11.86
CA ASP A 274 6.55 -14.80 -11.90
C ASP A 274 5.64 -15.63 -10.99
N ILE A 275 4.36 -15.26 -10.93
CA ILE A 275 3.34 -15.92 -10.12
C ILE A 275 3.13 -17.34 -10.67
N CYS A 276 3.21 -18.34 -9.80
CA CYS A 276 2.96 -19.74 -10.15
C CYS A 276 1.73 -20.33 -9.44
N ASP A 277 1.26 -19.72 -8.35
CA ASP A 277 0.04 -20.12 -7.64
C ASP A 277 -0.65 -18.89 -7.03
N ALA A 278 -1.98 -18.92 -6.99
CA ALA A 278 -2.81 -17.83 -6.50
C ALA A 278 -4.03 -18.40 -5.79
N VAL A 279 -4.26 -17.96 -4.56
CA VAL A 279 -5.41 -18.36 -3.74
C VAL A 279 -6.19 -17.12 -3.32
N LEU A 280 -7.52 -17.18 -3.47
CA LEU A 280 -8.46 -16.28 -2.83
C LEU A 280 -9.14 -17.02 -1.67
N VAL A 281 -9.15 -16.40 -0.50
CA VAL A 281 -10.01 -16.75 0.64
C VAL A 281 -10.96 -15.60 0.90
N GLU A 282 -12.26 -15.89 1.01
CA GLU A 282 -13.25 -14.88 1.37
C GLU A 282 -14.43 -15.46 2.15
N VAL A 283 -15.08 -14.60 2.93
CA VAL A 283 -16.39 -14.87 3.53
C VAL A 283 -17.47 -14.59 2.50
N GLU A 284 -18.38 -15.55 2.31
CA GLU A 284 -19.50 -15.42 1.38
C GLU A 284 -20.51 -14.36 1.88
N THR A 285 -20.77 -13.34 1.05
CA THR A 285 -21.77 -12.29 1.32
C THR A 285 -22.49 -11.89 0.02
N GLY A 286 -23.09 -10.68 -0.03
CA GLY A 286 -23.68 -10.12 -1.25
C GLY A 286 -22.68 -9.67 -2.32
N ILE A 287 -21.37 -9.69 -2.04
CA ILE A 287 -20.30 -9.39 -3.00
C ILE A 287 -19.26 -10.52 -3.03
N SER A 288 -18.39 -10.52 -4.03
CA SER A 288 -17.25 -11.44 -4.13
C SER A 288 -16.05 -10.77 -4.78
N GLN A 289 -14.85 -11.06 -4.26
CA GLN A 289 -13.57 -10.64 -4.84
C GLN A 289 -13.09 -11.57 -5.96
N ARG A 290 -13.81 -12.66 -6.22
CA ARG A 290 -13.40 -13.66 -7.21
C ARG A 290 -13.30 -13.11 -8.64
N PRO A 291 -14.32 -12.43 -9.20
CA PRO A 291 -14.25 -11.96 -10.59
C PRO A 291 -13.11 -10.97 -10.82
N VAL A 292 -12.90 -10.05 -9.88
CA VAL A 292 -11.79 -9.08 -9.95
C VAL A 292 -10.43 -9.79 -9.87
N THR A 293 -10.29 -10.78 -8.98
CA THR A 293 -9.05 -11.56 -8.84
C THR A 293 -8.73 -12.37 -10.11
N GLU A 294 -9.73 -13.03 -10.70
CA GLU A 294 -9.58 -13.76 -11.97
C GLU A 294 -9.21 -12.82 -13.13
N ALA A 295 -9.79 -11.63 -13.16
CA ALA A 295 -9.51 -10.62 -14.16
C ALA A 295 -8.05 -10.11 -14.08
N PHE A 296 -7.54 -9.80 -12.89
CA PHE A 296 -6.12 -9.49 -12.70
C PHE A 296 -5.20 -10.61 -13.18
N LEU A 297 -5.47 -11.86 -12.76
CA LEU A 297 -4.66 -13.01 -13.17
C LEU A 297 -4.62 -13.19 -14.69
N SER A 298 -5.73 -12.93 -15.38
CA SER A 298 -5.77 -13.00 -16.84
C SER A 298 -4.80 -12.02 -17.54
N SER A 299 -4.50 -10.88 -16.90
CA SER A 299 -3.57 -9.88 -17.40
C SER A 299 -2.11 -10.21 -17.05
N ILE A 300 -1.84 -10.59 -15.80
CA ILE A 300 -0.46 -10.68 -15.28
C ILE A 300 0.11 -12.09 -15.23
N ALA A 301 -0.74 -13.12 -15.16
CA ALA A 301 -0.36 -14.51 -14.99
C ALA A 301 -1.40 -15.44 -15.66
N PRO A 302 -1.63 -15.32 -16.98
CA PRO A 302 -2.75 -15.98 -17.67
C PRO A 302 -2.74 -17.52 -17.64
N LYS A 303 -1.61 -18.12 -17.24
CA LYS A 303 -1.48 -19.58 -17.09
C LYS A 303 -1.84 -20.07 -15.68
N VAL A 304 -1.95 -19.18 -14.70
CA VAL A 304 -2.28 -19.49 -13.31
C VAL A 304 -3.80 -19.48 -13.16
N LYS A 305 -4.35 -20.57 -12.63
CA LYS A 305 -5.77 -20.65 -12.28
C LYS A 305 -5.94 -20.22 -10.83
N LEU A 306 -6.94 -19.38 -10.57
CA LEU A 306 -7.29 -19.00 -9.21
C LEU A 306 -7.81 -20.22 -8.45
N ARG A 307 -7.17 -20.55 -7.33
CA ARG A 307 -7.72 -21.45 -6.33
C ARG A 307 -8.61 -20.64 -5.38
N TYR A 308 -9.72 -21.23 -4.97
CA TYR A 308 -10.69 -20.59 -4.11
C TYR A 308 -10.92 -21.46 -2.87
N ALA A 309 -10.90 -20.84 -1.69
CA ALA A 309 -11.24 -21.49 -0.43
C ALA A 309 -12.19 -20.58 0.36
N PRO A 310 -13.40 -21.05 0.71
CA PRO A 310 -14.31 -20.25 1.52
C PRO A 310 -13.78 -20.13 2.96
N ALA A 311 -14.05 -18.98 3.59
CA ALA A 311 -13.84 -18.75 5.01
C ALA A 311 -15.17 -18.60 5.73
N THR A 312 -15.25 -19.13 6.95
CA THR A 312 -16.39 -18.97 7.86
C THR A 312 -15.91 -18.48 9.22
N PRO A 313 -16.71 -17.69 9.96
CA PRO A 313 -16.42 -17.42 11.36
C PRO A 313 -16.29 -18.73 12.15
N SER A 314 -15.35 -18.78 13.10
CA SER A 314 -15.15 -19.95 13.96
C SER A 314 -16.43 -20.30 14.72
N SER A 315 -16.75 -21.59 14.73
CA SER A 315 -17.94 -22.13 15.40
C SER A 315 -17.81 -22.18 16.94
N ASN A 316 -16.65 -21.87 17.51
CA ASN A 316 -16.36 -21.93 18.95
C ASN A 316 -16.93 -20.76 19.79
N LYS A 317 -17.98 -20.09 19.30
CA LYS A 317 -18.75 -19.06 20.03
C LYS A 317 -20.26 -19.28 19.90
N LEU A 318 -20.71 -20.49 20.25
CA LEU A 318 -22.11 -20.78 20.62
C LEU A 318 -22.19 -21.13 22.10
#